data_AF-A0A6V7J4N2-F1
#
_entry.id   AF-A0A6V7J4N2-F1
#
_cell.length_a   1.000
_cell.length_b   1.000
_cell.length_c   1.000
_cell.angle_alpha   90.00
_cell.angle_beta   90.00
_cell.angle_gamma   90.00
#
_symmetry.space_group_name_H-M   'P 1'
#
loop_
_entity.id
_entity.type
_entity.pdbx_description
1 polymer ?
#
loop_
_entity_poly.entity_id
_entity_poly.type
_entity_poly.pdbx_seq_one_letter_code
_entity_poly.pdbx_strand_id
1 'polypeptide(L)'
;PPFTADDRKKTIEKILKGKLALPQYLTPDARDLIRKLLKRQVVQRLGSGPEDAKQIMSHNFFKHINWDDVISRKLEPPFKPALKSADDTSQFDEQFTQTVPVDSPVESTLSESANMIFQGFTYVAPSVLEGMYSQSR
;
A
#
# COMPACT_ATOMS: atom_id res chain seq x y z
N PRO A 1 0.76 -10.08 13.55
CA PRO A 1 1.50 -10.62 12.37
C PRO A 1 1.40 -12.16 12.29
N PRO A 2 1.32 -12.78 11.09
CA PRO A 2 1.08 -14.23 10.94
C PRO A 2 2.29 -15.11 11.32
N PHE A 3 3.50 -14.53 11.30
CA PHE A 3 4.72 -15.17 11.80
C PHE A 3 5.45 -14.16 12.70
N THR A 4 5.69 -14.53 13.95
CA THR A 4 6.39 -13.70 14.95
C THR A 4 7.27 -14.57 15.83
N ALA A 5 8.44 -14.07 16.20
CA ALA A 5 9.33 -14.66 17.19
C ALA A 5 10.11 -13.56 17.91
N ASP A 6 10.87 -13.95 18.92
CA ASP A 6 11.61 -13.04 19.81
C ASP A 6 12.73 -12.28 19.09
N ASP A 7 13.25 -12.81 17.99
CA ASP A 7 14.30 -12.20 17.20
C ASP A 7 14.04 -12.33 15.68
N ARG A 8 14.80 -11.54 14.92
CA ARG A 8 14.69 -11.47 13.45
C ARG A 8 14.97 -12.81 12.80
N LYS A 9 16.00 -13.54 13.26
CA LYS A 9 16.43 -14.81 12.66
C LYS A 9 15.33 -15.86 12.83
N LYS A 10 14.81 -16.02 14.04
CA LYS A 10 13.68 -16.92 14.33
C LYS A 10 12.42 -16.53 13.57
N THR A 11 12.15 -15.24 13.39
CA THR A 11 11.00 -14.78 12.60
C THR A 11 11.14 -15.18 11.13
N ILE A 12 12.33 -15.01 10.54
CA ILE A 12 12.64 -15.49 9.19
C ILE A 12 12.46 -17.01 9.10
N GLU A 13 12.99 -17.76 10.06
CA GLU A 13 12.82 -19.22 10.11
C GLU A 13 11.34 -19.63 10.18
N LYS A 14 10.51 -18.90 10.95
CA LYS A 14 9.05 -19.13 10.98
C LYS A 14 8.37 -18.80 9.66
N ILE A 15 8.76 -17.75 8.95
CA ILE A 15 8.25 -17.46 7.60
C ILE A 15 8.59 -18.64 6.67
N LEU A 16 9.86 -19.07 6.68
CA LEU A 16 10.36 -20.12 5.80
C LEU A 16 9.77 -21.51 6.10
N LYS A 17 9.52 -21.85 7.37
CA LYS A 17 9.20 -23.24 7.77
C LYS A 17 7.98 -23.39 8.69
N GLY A 18 7.59 -22.34 9.42
CA GLY A 18 6.56 -22.39 10.45
C GLY A 18 5.16 -22.76 9.92
N LYS A 19 4.38 -23.51 10.69
CA LYS A 19 2.99 -23.81 10.30
C LYS A 19 2.13 -22.54 10.42
N LEU A 20 1.38 -22.21 9.37
CA LEU A 20 0.40 -21.14 9.42
C LEU A 20 -0.77 -21.55 10.32
N ALA A 21 -0.91 -20.85 11.46
CA ALA A 21 -2.04 -21.00 12.36
C ALA A 21 -3.05 -19.88 12.11
N LEU A 22 -4.29 -20.25 11.77
CA LEU A 22 -5.35 -19.28 11.50
C LEU A 22 -6.41 -19.35 12.62
N PRO A 23 -6.83 -18.21 13.19
CA PRO A 23 -7.85 -18.17 14.22
C PRO A 23 -9.20 -18.77 13.78
N GLN A 24 -9.96 -19.28 14.74
CA GLN A 24 -11.24 -19.94 14.48
C GLN A 24 -12.34 -18.99 14.00
N TYR A 25 -12.29 -17.71 14.40
CA TYR A 25 -13.27 -16.69 14.03
C TYR A 25 -13.27 -16.33 12.53
N LEU A 26 -12.23 -16.74 11.78
CA LEU A 26 -12.16 -16.47 10.34
C LEU A 26 -13.16 -17.35 9.58
N THR A 27 -13.93 -16.72 8.69
CA THR A 27 -14.84 -17.40 7.78
C THR A 27 -14.09 -18.39 6.88
N PRO A 28 -14.77 -19.43 6.35
CA PRO A 28 -14.14 -20.40 5.45
C PRO A 28 -13.47 -19.75 4.24
N ASP A 29 -14.16 -18.80 3.60
CA ASP A 29 -13.66 -18.07 2.42
C ASP A 29 -12.41 -17.23 2.75
N ALA A 30 -12.40 -16.53 3.90
CA ALA A 30 -11.23 -15.76 4.34
C ALA A 30 -10.03 -16.67 4.66
N ARG A 31 -10.30 -17.79 5.33
CA ARG A 31 -9.29 -18.77 5.70
C ARG A 31 -8.64 -19.42 4.47
N ASP A 32 -9.45 -19.72 3.45
CA ASP A 32 -8.97 -20.25 2.17
C ASP A 32 -8.11 -19.21 1.42
N LEU A 33 -8.59 -17.97 1.32
CA LEU A 33 -7.84 -16.87 0.68
C LEU A 33 -6.45 -16.71 1.29
N ILE A 34 -6.37 -16.57 2.62
CA ILE A 34 -5.11 -16.39 3.34
C ILE A 34 -4.15 -17.56 3.11
N ARG A 35 -4.65 -18.80 3.13
CA ARG A 35 -3.82 -19.99 2.88
C ARG A 35 -3.25 -20.03 1.46
N LYS A 36 -4.05 -19.63 0.45
CA LYS A 36 -3.61 -19.62 -0.95
C LYS A 36 -2.63 -18.48 -1.25
N LEU A 37 -2.80 -17.32 -0.61
CA LEU A 37 -1.86 -16.20 -0.69
C LEU A 37 -0.53 -16.47 0.03
N LEU A 38 -0.58 -17.17 1.18
CA LEU A 38 0.61 -17.48 1.98
C LEU A 38 1.27 -18.83 1.59
N LYS A 39 1.07 -19.29 0.35
CA LYS A 39 1.83 -20.43 -0.20
C LYS A 39 3.30 -20.05 -0.37
N ARG A 40 4.16 -20.93 0.16
CA ARG A 40 5.64 -20.77 0.09
C ARG A 40 6.16 -20.89 -1.33
N GLN A 41 5.73 -21.95 -2.02
CA GLN A 41 6.06 -22.16 -3.41
C GLN A 41 5.34 -21.11 -4.24
N VAL A 42 6.11 -20.23 -4.89
CA VAL A 42 5.58 -19.07 -5.60
C VAL A 42 4.58 -19.51 -6.67
N VAL A 43 4.91 -20.54 -7.45
CA VAL A 43 4.04 -21.08 -8.53
C VAL A 43 2.70 -21.67 -8.05
N GLN A 44 2.56 -21.95 -6.75
CA GLN A 44 1.30 -22.41 -6.15
C GLN A 44 0.52 -21.28 -5.47
N ARG A 45 1.09 -20.06 -5.42
CA ARG A 45 0.50 -18.91 -4.78
C ARG A 45 -0.63 -18.35 -5.65
N LEU A 46 -1.75 -18.02 -5.02
CA LEU A 46 -2.83 -17.33 -5.72
C LEU A 46 -2.31 -16.02 -6.32
N GLY A 47 -2.59 -15.80 -7.61
CA GLY A 47 -2.12 -14.65 -8.38
C GLY A 47 -0.70 -14.77 -8.94
N SER A 48 -0.03 -15.92 -8.81
CA SER A 48 1.29 -16.13 -9.42
C SER A 48 1.26 -16.64 -10.86
N GLY A 49 0.09 -17.05 -11.35
CA GLY A 49 -0.09 -17.55 -12.71
C GLY A 49 -0.33 -16.44 -13.73
N PRO A 50 -0.53 -16.79 -15.02
CA PRO A 50 -0.73 -15.83 -16.11
C PRO A 50 -1.93 -14.89 -15.93
N GLU A 51 -2.98 -15.35 -15.22
CA GLU A 51 -4.17 -14.55 -14.92
C GLU A 51 -3.95 -13.54 -13.78
N ASP A 52 -2.84 -13.65 -13.05
CA ASP A 52 -2.39 -12.69 -12.03
C ASP A 52 -3.53 -12.24 -11.09
N ALA A 53 -3.79 -10.93 -11.02
CA ALA A 53 -4.81 -10.34 -10.17
C ALA A 53 -6.21 -10.87 -10.44
N LYS A 54 -6.55 -11.29 -11.67
CA LYS A 54 -7.90 -11.81 -12.00
C LYS A 54 -8.22 -13.06 -11.18
N GLN A 55 -7.23 -13.91 -10.93
CA GLN A 55 -7.39 -15.11 -10.10
C GLN A 55 -7.71 -14.76 -8.64
N ILE A 56 -7.16 -13.65 -8.14
CA ILE A 56 -7.46 -13.15 -6.79
C ILE A 56 -8.86 -12.53 -6.78
N MET A 57 -9.18 -11.70 -7.79
CA MET A 57 -10.46 -11.02 -7.94
C MET A 57 -11.65 -11.98 -8.04
N SER A 58 -11.45 -13.16 -8.65
CA SER A 58 -12.47 -14.20 -8.78
C SER A 58 -12.61 -15.11 -7.56
N HIS A 59 -11.85 -14.90 -6.49
CA HIS A 59 -11.92 -15.73 -5.29
C HIS A 59 -13.25 -15.55 -4.56
N ASN A 60 -13.83 -16.62 -4.00
CA ASN A 60 -15.11 -16.60 -3.29
C ASN A 60 -15.19 -15.56 -2.15
N PHE A 61 -14.06 -15.21 -1.56
CA PHE A 61 -13.98 -14.13 -0.57
C PHE A 61 -14.50 -12.78 -1.11
N PHE A 62 -14.31 -12.52 -2.41
CA PHE A 62 -14.73 -11.31 -3.10
C PHE A 62 -16.02 -11.49 -3.92
N LYS A 63 -16.80 -12.56 -3.70
CA LYS A 63 -18.00 -12.87 -4.50
C LYS A 63 -19.08 -11.77 -4.51
N HIS A 64 -19.04 -10.86 -3.54
CA HIS A 64 -19.99 -9.75 -3.41
C HIS A 64 -19.39 -8.40 -3.87
N ILE A 65 -18.18 -8.40 -4.45
CA ILE A 65 -17.50 -7.20 -4.92
C ILE A 65 -17.68 -7.08 -6.43
N ASN A 66 -18.25 -5.95 -6.87
CA ASN A 66 -18.16 -5.51 -8.25
C ASN A 66 -16.88 -4.68 -8.42
N TRP A 67 -15.91 -5.21 -9.14
CA TRP A 67 -14.61 -4.56 -9.33
C TRP A 67 -14.68 -3.29 -10.18
N ASP A 68 -15.64 -3.18 -11.11
CA ASP A 68 -15.84 -1.96 -11.90
C ASP A 68 -16.33 -0.81 -11.01
N ASP A 69 -17.19 -1.12 -10.03
CA ASP A 69 -17.67 -0.14 -9.05
C ASP A 69 -16.59 0.26 -8.06
N VAL A 70 -15.66 -0.66 -7.71
CA VAL A 70 -14.47 -0.33 -6.90
C VAL A 70 -13.58 0.66 -7.65
N ILE A 71 -13.22 0.35 -8.90
CA ILE A 71 -12.32 1.17 -9.72
C ILE A 71 -12.92 2.57 -9.97
N SER A 72 -14.23 2.61 -10.24
CA SER A 72 -14.97 3.87 -10.43
C SER A 72 -15.34 4.57 -9.11
N ARG A 73 -14.89 4.06 -7.95
CA ARG A 73 -15.12 4.62 -6.61
C ARG A 73 -16.61 4.82 -6.27
N LYS A 74 -17.48 3.96 -6.79
CA LYS A 74 -18.93 4.01 -6.53
C LYS A 74 -19.35 3.31 -5.25
N LEU A 75 -18.55 2.36 -4.76
CA LEU A 75 -18.83 1.68 -3.51
C LEU A 75 -18.59 2.61 -2.32
N GLU A 76 -19.52 2.59 -1.36
CA GLU A 76 -19.34 3.28 -0.10
C GLU A 76 -18.31 2.53 0.77
N PRO A 77 -17.24 3.21 1.25
CA PRO A 77 -16.28 2.56 2.13
C PRO A 77 -16.94 2.22 3.48
N PRO A 78 -16.64 1.05 4.07
CA PRO A 78 -17.24 0.62 5.34
C PRO A 78 -16.79 1.49 6.53
N PHE A 79 -15.71 2.25 6.36
CA PHE A 79 -15.21 3.21 7.33
C PHE A 79 -14.89 4.52 6.63
N LYS A 80 -15.44 5.62 7.15
CA LYS A 80 -15.13 6.99 6.74
C LYS A 80 -14.55 7.70 7.97
N PRO A 81 -13.25 8.08 7.96
CA PRO A 81 -12.69 8.83 9.06
C PRO A 81 -13.41 10.17 9.20
N ALA A 82 -13.68 10.59 10.43
CA ALA A 82 -14.25 11.90 10.69
C ALA A 82 -13.15 12.96 10.54
N LEU A 83 -13.36 13.91 9.63
CA LEU A 83 -12.46 15.02 9.39
C LEU A 83 -13.16 16.32 9.77
N LYS A 84 -12.43 17.22 10.44
CA LYS A 84 -12.93 18.54 10.86
C LYS A 84 -12.82 19.60 9.75
N SER A 85 -11.80 19.48 8.90
CA SER A 85 -11.50 20.42 7.82
C SER A 85 -10.58 19.77 6.78
N ALA A 86 -10.28 20.50 5.70
CA ALA A 86 -9.33 20.06 4.67
C ALA A 86 -7.89 19.90 5.21
N ASP A 87 -7.54 20.65 6.26
CA ASP A 87 -6.20 20.67 6.87
C ASP A 87 -6.15 19.87 8.18
N ASP A 88 -7.12 18.98 8.44
CA ASP A 88 -7.18 18.18 9.66
C ASP A 88 -6.05 17.14 9.73
N THR A 89 -5.21 17.24 10.76
CA THR A 89 -4.09 16.32 10.99
C THR A 89 -4.37 15.29 12.09
N SER A 90 -5.60 15.15 12.58
CA SER A 90 -5.95 14.28 13.71
C SER A 90 -5.77 12.77 13.47
N GLN A 91 -5.61 12.36 12.22
CA GLN A 91 -5.33 10.96 11.83
C GLN A 91 -3.82 10.67 11.68
N PHE A 92 -2.96 11.66 11.96
CA PHE A 92 -1.51 11.51 11.97
C PHE A 92 -1.00 11.42 13.41
N ASP A 93 0.17 10.80 13.58
CA ASP A 93 0.82 10.72 14.89
C ASP A 93 1.32 12.11 15.32
N GLU A 94 0.99 12.48 16.55
CA GLU A 94 1.32 13.78 17.13
C GLU A 94 2.84 14.05 17.15
N GLN A 95 3.68 13.00 17.20
CA GLN A 95 5.14 13.18 17.16
C GLN A 95 5.62 13.90 15.88
N PHE A 96 4.84 13.84 14.78
CA PHE A 96 5.14 14.51 13.52
C PHE A 96 4.35 15.81 13.32
N THR A 97 3.15 15.93 13.89
CA THR A 97 2.35 17.15 13.74
C THR A 97 2.73 18.23 14.75
N GLN A 98 3.41 17.86 15.84
CA GLN A 98 3.94 18.80 16.83
C GLN A 98 5.32 19.35 16.44
N THR A 99 6.02 18.72 15.49
CA THR A 99 7.29 19.24 14.98
C THR A 99 7.04 20.33 13.93
N VAL A 100 7.84 21.39 13.99
CA VAL A 100 7.78 22.47 13.00
C VAL A 100 8.29 21.93 11.67
N PRO A 101 7.56 22.11 10.55
CA PRO A 101 8.00 21.66 9.24
C PRO A 101 9.12 22.57 8.74
N VAL A 102 10.36 22.21 9.07
CA VAL A 102 11.57 22.91 8.61
C VAL A 102 12.45 21.96 7.82
N ASP A 103 13.02 22.46 6.72
CA ASP A 103 14.02 21.74 5.97
C ASP A 103 15.29 21.56 6.82
N SER A 104 15.91 20.39 6.73
CA SER A 104 17.19 20.16 7.39
C SER A 104 18.26 21.05 6.77
N PRO A 105 19.11 21.72 7.57
CA PRO A 105 20.18 22.56 7.02
C PRO A 105 21.16 21.70 6.23
N VAL A 106 21.57 22.20 5.06
CA VAL A 106 22.59 21.59 4.21
C VAL A 106 23.68 22.62 3.93
N GLU A 107 24.91 22.30 4.31
CA GLU A 107 26.07 23.19 4.12
C GLU A 107 26.80 22.96 2.79
N SER A 108 26.45 21.89 2.07
CA SER A 108 27.14 21.47 0.85
C SER A 108 26.26 21.55 -0.39
N THR A 109 26.87 21.95 -1.49
CA THR A 109 26.30 21.81 -2.83
C THR A 109 26.81 20.50 -3.46
N LEU A 110 25.93 19.78 -4.16
CA LEU A 110 26.35 18.60 -4.93
C LEU A 110 27.36 18.99 -6.03
N SER A 111 28.32 18.11 -6.31
CA SER A 111 29.20 18.27 -7.48
C SER A 111 28.39 18.13 -8.77
N GLU A 112 28.90 18.70 -9.88
CA GLU A 112 28.25 18.57 -11.19
C GLU A 112 28.07 17.10 -11.60
N SER A 113 29.08 16.26 -11.34
CA SER A 113 29.00 14.81 -11.57
C SER A 113 27.91 14.11 -10.75
N ALA A 114 27.64 14.57 -9.52
CA ALA A 114 26.56 14.04 -8.69
C ALA A 114 25.19 14.54 -9.17
N ASN A 115 25.10 15.79 -9.65
CA ASN A 115 23.87 16.34 -10.24
C ASN A 115 23.41 15.57 -11.48
N MET A 116 24.36 15.07 -12.29
CA MET A 116 24.03 14.28 -13.48
C MET A 116 23.26 12.99 -13.18
N ILE A 117 23.36 12.44 -11.96
CA ILE A 117 22.59 11.25 -11.54
C ILE A 117 21.08 11.55 -11.49
N PHE A 118 20.69 12.81 -11.30
CA PHE A 118 19.31 13.25 -11.21
C PHE A 118 18.75 13.80 -12.53
N GLN A 119 19.45 13.61 -13.66
CA GLN A 119 18.93 14.01 -14.96
C GLN A 119 17.63 13.26 -15.27
N GLY A 120 16.59 14.00 -15.65
CA GLY A 120 15.25 13.44 -15.89
C GLY A 120 14.38 13.28 -14.63
N PHE A 121 14.82 13.79 -13.47
CA PHE A 121 14.03 13.76 -12.24
C PHE A 121 12.78 14.65 -12.28
N THR A 122 12.86 15.79 -12.96
CA THR A 122 11.75 16.76 -13.01
C THR A 122 10.58 16.22 -13.84
N TYR A 123 9.41 16.18 -13.22
CA TYR A 123 8.14 15.82 -13.86
C TYR A 123 7.04 16.76 -13.39
N VAL A 124 6.20 17.22 -14.32
CA VAL A 124 4.96 17.95 -14.01
C VAL A 124 3.80 17.16 -14.60
N ALA A 125 2.81 16.83 -13.77
CA ALA A 125 1.64 16.10 -14.22
C ALA A 125 0.86 16.93 -15.26
N PRO A 126 0.41 16.33 -16.38
CA PRO A 126 -0.38 17.04 -17.39
C PRO A 126 -1.61 17.77 -16.83
N SER A 127 -2.30 17.16 -15.86
CA SER A 127 -3.46 17.77 -15.20
C SER A 127 -3.14 19.07 -14.45
N VAL A 128 -1.94 19.20 -13.90
CA VAL A 128 -1.49 20.42 -13.24
C VAL A 128 -1.22 21.50 -14.28
N LEU A 129 -0.55 21.14 -15.39
CA LEU A 129 -0.31 22.07 -16.50
C LEU A 129 -1.62 22.58 -17.09
N GLU A 130 -2.59 21.70 -17.35
CA GLU A 130 -3.93 22.07 -17.83
C GLU A 130 -4.66 23.01 -16.85
N GLY A 131 -4.56 22.75 -15.54
CA GLY A 131 -5.07 23.64 -14.49
C GLY A 131 -4.44 25.04 -14.52
N MET A 132 -3.12 25.12 -14.70
CA MET A 132 -2.41 26.40 -14.81
C MET A 132 -2.82 27.18 -16.07
N TYR A 133 -2.98 26.50 -17.21
CA TYR A 133 -3.40 27.15 -18.47
C TYR A 133 -4.86 27.61 -18.45
N SER A 134 -5.74 26.92 -17.72
CA SER A 134 -7.15 27.28 -17.61
C SER A 134 -7.42 28.43 -16.63
N GLN A 135 -6.58 28.61 -15.60
CA GLN A 135 -6.65 29.76 -14.67
C GLN A 135 -6.05 31.05 -15.25
N SER A 136 -5.28 30.95 -16.33
CA SER A 136 -4.64 32.08 -17.01
C SER A 136 -5.54 32.79 -18.05
N ARG A 137 -6.84 32.44 -18.10
CA ARG A 137 -7.83 33.01 -19.02
C ARG A 137 -8.99 33.67 -18.27
#